data_AF-A0A4P5TWP1-F1
#
_entry.id   AF-A0A4P5TWP1-F1
#
_cell.length_a   1.000
_cell.length_b   1.000
_cell.length_c   1.000
_cell.angle_alpha   90.00
_cell.angle_beta   90.00
_cell.angle_gamma   90.00
#
_symmetry.space_group_name_H-M   'P 1'
#
loop_
_entity.id
_entity.type
_entity.pdbx_description
1 polymer ?
#
loop_
_entity_poly.entity_id
_entity_poly.type
_entity_poly.pdbx_seq_one_letter_code
_entity_poly.pdbx_strand_id
1 'polypeptide(L)'
;MRELLIFFFLFLFQTNIKAQSFEKDEFQKPEWASLIDSVNVNYDTATALFNHFWKGKEEPVEEQDIFENAPSENETVDSEKLSMAGVRPLGLITDDLKKEMRYKAFLAFEYKRFKDWQQEVLPYVQPDGSILSEQEKEMIWKKQKGN
;
A
#
# COMPACT_ATOMS: atom_id res chain seq x y z
N MET A 1 1.29 -54.03 14.60
CA MET A 1 0.39 -53.43 13.58
C MET A 1 -0.17 -52.07 14.00
N ARG A 2 -0.36 -51.79 15.30
CA ARG A 2 -0.78 -50.47 15.81
C ARG A 2 0.31 -49.38 15.69
N GLU A 3 1.58 -49.75 15.92
CA GLU A 3 2.71 -48.80 15.88
C GLU A 3 3.15 -48.38 14.45
N LEU A 4 2.80 -49.16 13.42
CA LEU A 4 3.11 -48.81 12.01
C LEU A 4 2.13 -47.78 11.42
N LEU A 5 0.97 -47.58 12.05
CA LEU A 5 -0.03 -46.60 11.63
C LEU A 5 0.31 -45.18 12.10
N ILE A 6 1.07 -45.04 13.19
CA ILE A 6 1.44 -43.74 13.76
C ILE A 6 2.52 -43.05 12.91
N PHE A 7 3.46 -43.81 12.34
CA PHE A 7 4.47 -43.25 11.45
C PHE A 7 3.92 -42.81 10.08
N PHE A 8 2.82 -43.40 9.61
CA PHE A 8 2.20 -43.01 8.33
C PHE A 8 1.47 -41.65 8.42
N PHE A 9 0.97 -41.29 9.60
CA PHE A 9 0.27 -40.01 9.82
C PHE A 9 1.22 -38.81 9.99
N LEU A 10 2.48 -39.03 10.36
CA LEU A 10 3.48 -37.95 10.53
C LEU A 10 4.13 -37.52 9.21
N PHE A 11 3.93 -38.24 8.10
CA PHE A 11 4.53 -37.92 6.81
C PHE A 11 3.66 -37.00 5.93
N LEU A 12 2.39 -36.77 6.28
CA LEU A 12 1.44 -36.02 5.44
C LEU A 12 1.38 -34.51 5.70
N PHE A 13 2.18 -33.96 6.62
CA PHE A 13 2.23 -32.52 6.90
C PHE A 13 3.37 -31.76 6.21
N GLN A 14 4.16 -32.41 5.35
CA GLN A 14 5.39 -31.82 4.78
C GLN A 14 5.23 -31.23 3.37
N THR A 15 4.04 -31.23 2.75
CA THR A 15 3.89 -30.67 1.40
C THR A 15 2.72 -29.71 1.32
N ASN A 16 3.06 -28.43 1.16
CA ASN A 16 2.34 -27.34 0.47
C ASN A 16 2.52 -25.99 1.17
N ILE A 17 3.78 -25.58 1.36
CA ILE A 17 4.10 -24.14 1.38
C ILE A 17 4.91 -23.89 0.10
N LYS A 18 4.25 -23.98 -1.06
CA LYS A 18 4.71 -23.19 -2.20
C LYS A 18 4.37 -21.77 -1.83
N ALA A 19 5.36 -21.04 -1.30
CA ALA A 19 5.32 -19.60 -1.27
C ALA A 19 4.92 -19.17 -2.69
N GLN A 20 3.75 -18.55 -2.84
CA GLN A 20 3.48 -17.73 -4.01
C GLN A 20 4.60 -16.69 -4.01
N SER A 21 5.63 -16.90 -4.81
CA SER A 21 6.52 -15.83 -5.20
C SER A 21 5.65 -14.91 -6.05
N PHE A 22 4.93 -14.01 -5.40
CA PHE A 22 4.47 -12.80 -6.07
C PHE A 22 5.70 -12.23 -6.73
N GLU A 23 5.73 -12.31 -8.06
CA GLU A 23 6.68 -11.54 -8.85
C GLU A 23 6.47 -10.10 -8.38
N LYS A 24 7.43 -9.59 -7.60
CA LYS A 24 7.40 -8.20 -7.16
C LYS A 24 7.54 -7.40 -8.44
N ASP A 25 6.41 -6.96 -8.98
CA ASP A 25 6.39 -5.83 -9.87
C ASP A 25 6.99 -4.67 -9.06
N GLU A 26 8.29 -4.45 -9.20
CA GLU A 26 9.00 -3.32 -8.60
C GLU A 26 8.59 -2.09 -9.39
N PHE A 27 7.38 -1.60 -9.13
CA PHE A 27 6.95 -0.29 -9.60
C PHE A 27 7.97 0.73 -9.12
N GLN A 28 8.44 1.59 -10.01
CA GLN A 28 9.32 2.68 -9.63
C GLN A 28 8.57 3.60 -8.66
N LYS A 29 8.95 3.53 -7.39
CA LYS A 29 8.34 4.31 -6.31
C LYS A 29 8.60 5.80 -6.57
N PRO A 30 7.56 6.66 -6.58
CA PRO A 30 7.78 8.09 -6.74
C PRO A 30 8.56 8.64 -5.54
N GLU A 31 9.36 9.68 -5.76
CA GLU A 31 10.28 10.23 -4.75
C GLU A 31 9.57 10.57 -3.43
N TRP A 32 8.41 11.23 -3.49
CA TRP A 32 7.64 11.58 -2.30
C TRP A 32 7.24 10.36 -1.45
N ALA A 33 6.94 9.22 -2.08
CA ALA A 33 6.53 8.02 -1.38
C ALA A 33 7.71 7.37 -0.64
N SER A 34 8.93 7.54 -1.15
CA SER A 34 10.15 7.07 -0.47
C SER A 34 10.52 7.92 0.75
N LEU A 35 10.07 9.19 0.80
CA LEU A 35 10.41 10.10 1.89
C LEU A 35 9.70 9.76 3.21
N ILE A 36 8.52 9.16 3.14
CA ILE A 36 7.76 8.68 4.31
C ILE A 36 8.59 7.65 5.11
N ASP A 37 9.41 6.86 4.42
CA ASP A 37 10.26 5.82 5.01
C ASP A 37 11.57 6.38 5.59
N SER A 38 11.87 7.67 5.37
CA SER A 38 13.14 8.27 5.76
C SER A 38 13.08 8.93 7.14
N VAL A 39 14.08 8.65 7.97
CA VAL A 39 14.13 9.04 9.40
C VAL A 39 14.21 10.56 9.61
N ASN A 40 14.82 11.28 8.66
CA ASN A 40 15.10 12.72 8.77
C ASN A 40 14.40 13.54 7.68
N VAL A 41 13.19 13.13 7.28
CA VAL A 41 12.42 13.87 6.29
C VAL A 41 11.98 15.23 6.84
N ASN A 42 12.17 16.27 6.03
CA ASN A 42 11.57 17.58 6.29
C ASN A 42 10.14 17.59 5.72
N TYR A 43 9.17 17.98 6.56
CA TYR A 43 7.74 17.94 6.27
C TYR A 43 7.38 18.78 5.03
N ASP A 44 7.92 19.99 4.92
CA ASP A 44 7.62 20.92 3.83
C ASP A 44 8.18 20.38 2.51
N THR A 45 9.39 19.80 2.55
CA THR A 45 10.01 19.19 1.37
C THR A 45 9.18 18.01 0.85
N ALA A 46 8.75 17.12 1.74
CA ALA A 46 7.93 15.97 1.37
C ALA A 46 6.56 16.41 0.82
N THR A 47 5.93 17.40 1.46
CA THR A 47 4.65 17.97 1.02
C THR A 47 4.78 18.67 -0.33
N ALA A 48 5.87 19.39 -0.58
CA ALA A 48 6.12 20.02 -1.87
C ALA A 48 6.27 19.00 -3.00
N LEU A 49 7.02 17.91 -2.77
CA LEU A 49 7.20 16.85 -3.77
C LEU A 49 5.91 16.07 -4.03
N PHE A 50 5.14 15.79 -2.99
CA PHE A 50 3.82 15.19 -3.11
C PHE A 50 2.88 16.06 -3.96
N ASN A 51 2.75 17.34 -3.60
CA ASN A 51 1.90 18.29 -4.33
C ASN A 51 2.37 18.49 -5.77
N HIS A 52 3.68 18.52 -6.00
CA HIS A 52 4.26 18.61 -7.34
C HIS A 52 3.92 17.38 -8.19
N PHE A 53 4.03 16.18 -7.62
CA PHE A 53 3.70 14.94 -8.31
C PHE A 53 2.21 14.89 -8.69
N TRP A 54 1.31 15.29 -7.78
CA TRP A 54 -0.14 15.26 -8.00
C TRP A 54 -0.68 16.48 -8.76
N LYS A 55 0.15 17.48 -9.06
CA LYS A 55 -0.27 18.68 -9.78
C LYS A 55 -0.81 18.32 -11.17
N GLY A 56 -2.10 18.55 -11.38
CA GLY A 56 -2.78 18.26 -12.66
C GLY A 56 -3.09 16.78 -12.89
N LYS A 57 -3.00 15.94 -11.85
CA LYS A 57 -3.48 14.55 -11.86
C LYS A 57 -4.80 14.48 -11.08
N GLU A 58 -5.65 13.51 -11.43
CA GLU A 58 -6.78 13.14 -10.58
C GLU A 58 -6.25 12.38 -9.37
N GLU A 59 -6.73 12.74 -8.17
CA GLU A 59 -6.40 12.04 -6.95
C GLU A 59 -6.97 10.62 -7.00
N PRO A 60 -6.23 9.61 -6.50
CA PRO A 60 -6.69 8.24 -6.56
C PRO A 60 -7.92 8.06 -5.65
N VAL A 61 -8.95 7.42 -6.18
CA VAL A 61 -10.11 6.97 -5.39
C VAL A 61 -9.63 5.92 -4.39
N GLU A 62 -10.14 5.95 -3.15
CA GLU A 62 -9.67 5.09 -2.06
C GLU A 62 -9.67 3.60 -2.46
N GLU A 63 -8.68 2.84 -1.97
CA GLU A 63 -8.40 1.44 -2.38
C GLU A 63 -9.62 0.51 -2.37
N GLN A 64 -10.59 0.78 -1.48
CA GLN A 64 -11.81 -0.03 -1.35
C GLN A 64 -12.60 -0.06 -2.66
N ASP A 65 -12.63 1.04 -3.41
CA ASP A 65 -13.32 1.11 -4.71
C ASP A 65 -12.54 0.44 -5.85
N ILE A 66 -11.21 0.32 -5.73
CA ILE A 66 -10.35 -0.26 -6.77
C ILE A 66 -10.40 -1.79 -6.73
N PHE A 67 -10.49 -2.38 -5.53
CA PHE A 67 -10.53 -3.84 -5.36
C PHE A 67 -11.95 -4.43 -5.38
N GLU A 68 -12.99 -3.70 -4.96
CA GLU A 68 -14.38 -4.16 -5.10
C GLU A 68 -14.83 -4.25 -6.58
N ASN A 69 -14.18 -3.49 -7.47
CA ASN A 69 -14.45 -3.51 -8.91
C ASN A 69 -13.40 -4.30 -9.73
N ALA A 70 -12.39 -4.89 -9.08
CA ALA A 70 -11.46 -5.78 -9.75
C ALA A 70 -12.14 -7.14 -9.94
N PRO A 71 -12.43 -7.58 -11.17
CA PRO A 71 -13.14 -8.83 -11.37
C PRO A 71 -12.30 -9.98 -10.85
N SER A 72 -12.84 -10.72 -9.89
CA SER A 72 -12.22 -11.92 -9.38
C SER A 72 -12.14 -12.96 -10.51
N GLU A 73 -11.04 -13.72 -10.57
CA GLU A 73 -10.75 -14.69 -11.64
C GLU A 73 -11.80 -15.80 -11.78
N ASN A 74 -12.75 -15.89 -10.83
CA ASN A 74 -13.75 -16.94 -10.71
C ASN A 74 -15.22 -16.47 -10.86
N GLU A 75 -15.48 -15.19 -11.10
CA GLU A 75 -16.85 -14.71 -11.33
C GLU A 75 -17.17 -14.63 -12.82
N THR A 76 -18.14 -15.42 -13.26
CA THR A 76 -18.83 -15.22 -14.53
C THR A 76 -19.69 -13.96 -14.42
N VAL A 77 -19.06 -12.79 -14.51
CA VAL A 77 -19.75 -11.50 -14.49
C VAL A 77 -20.45 -11.31 -15.82
N ASP A 78 -21.76 -11.11 -15.76
CA ASP A 78 -22.63 -10.86 -16.90
C ASP A 78 -22.09 -9.68 -17.73
N SER A 79 -21.64 -9.97 -18.95
CA SER A 79 -20.94 -9.03 -19.84
C SER A 79 -21.70 -7.73 -20.11
N GLU A 80 -23.02 -7.74 -19.94
CA GLU A 80 -23.91 -6.60 -20.13
C GLU A 80 -23.78 -5.56 -19.01
N LYS A 81 -23.62 -5.99 -17.74
CA LYS A 81 -23.41 -5.07 -16.60
C LYS A 81 -22.05 -4.38 -16.64
N LEU A 82 -21.02 -5.08 -17.12
CA LEU A 82 -19.67 -4.53 -17.30
C LEU A 82 -19.67 -3.36 -18.30
N SER A 83 -20.47 -3.46 -19.38
CA SER A 83 -20.55 -2.42 -20.40
C SER A 83 -21.18 -1.10 -19.92
N MET A 84 -22.15 -1.16 -18.98
CA MET A 84 -22.77 0.03 -18.38
C MET A 84 -21.89 0.74 -17.35
N ALA A 85 -20.98 0.01 -16.69
CA ALA A 85 -20.02 0.56 -15.72
C ALA A 85 -18.70 1.03 -16.37
N GLY A 86 -18.60 1.00 -17.71
CA GLY A 86 -17.37 1.35 -18.43
C GLY A 86 -16.26 0.28 -18.32
N VAL A 87 -16.58 -0.90 -17.83
CA VAL A 87 -15.64 -2.01 -17.62
C VAL A 87 -15.56 -2.84 -18.89
N ARG A 88 -14.35 -2.97 -19.44
CA ARG A 88 -14.12 -3.79 -20.65
C ARG A 88 -14.32 -5.27 -20.31
N PRO A 89 -14.90 -6.08 -21.22
CA PRO A 89 -15.14 -7.50 -20.97
C PRO A 89 -13.83 -8.25 -20.63
N LEU A 90 -13.89 -9.12 -19.61
CA LEU A 90 -12.75 -9.85 -19.01
C LEU A 90 -11.81 -10.55 -20.02
N GLY A 91 -12.32 -10.93 -21.20
CA GLY A 91 -11.53 -11.62 -22.23
C GLY A 91 -10.44 -10.78 -22.90
N LEU A 92 -10.35 -9.48 -22.62
CA LEU A 92 -9.39 -8.54 -23.24
C LEU A 92 -8.55 -7.76 -22.22
N ILE A 93 -8.41 -8.25 -20.98
CA ILE A 93 -7.47 -7.64 -20.03
C ILE A 93 -6.06 -8.04 -20.44
N THR A 94 -5.39 -7.16 -21.18
CA THR A 94 -3.98 -7.30 -21.55
C THR A 94 -3.08 -7.20 -20.32
N ASP A 95 -1.89 -7.80 -20.38
CA ASP A 95 -0.91 -7.68 -19.29
C ASP A 95 -0.55 -6.22 -18.99
N ASP A 96 -0.52 -5.37 -20.01
CA ASP A 96 -0.34 -3.92 -19.86
C ASP A 96 -1.46 -3.28 -19.02
N LEU A 97 -2.72 -3.65 -19.27
CA LEU A 97 -3.86 -3.14 -18.49
C LEU A 97 -3.80 -3.65 -17.04
N LYS A 98 -3.42 -4.91 -16.82
CA LYS A 98 -3.21 -5.43 -15.46
C LYS A 98 -2.10 -4.66 -14.75
N LYS A 99 -0.99 -4.39 -15.45
CA LYS A 99 0.14 -3.62 -14.91
C LYS A 99 -0.27 -2.18 -14.57
N GLU A 100 -1.07 -1.54 -15.42
CA GLU A 100 -1.62 -0.20 -15.16
C GLU A 100 -2.54 -0.20 -13.94
N MET A 101 -3.45 -1.17 -13.82
CA MET A 101 -4.33 -1.30 -12.66
C MET A 101 -3.53 -1.52 -11.36
N ARG A 102 -2.52 -2.40 -11.38
CA ARG A 102 -1.63 -2.62 -10.23
C ARG A 102 -0.86 -1.37 -9.85
N TYR A 103 -0.37 -0.60 -10.83
CA TYR A 103 0.31 0.66 -10.58
C TYR A 103 -0.62 1.73 -9.99
N LYS A 104 -1.86 1.82 -10.47
CA LYS A 104 -2.89 2.71 -9.90
C LYS A 104 -3.23 2.33 -8.46
N ALA A 105 -3.44 1.05 -8.18
CA ALA A 105 -3.65 0.56 -6.81
C ALA A 105 -2.46 0.87 -5.90
N PHE A 106 -1.22 0.69 -6.39
CA PHE A 106 0.00 1.06 -5.67
C PHE A 106 0.05 2.56 -5.35
N LEU A 107 -0.27 3.43 -6.31
CA LEU A 107 -0.32 4.88 -6.08
C LEU A 107 -1.42 5.29 -5.10
N ALA A 108 -2.60 4.64 -5.14
CA ALA A 108 -3.68 4.88 -4.19
C ALA A 108 -3.25 4.53 -2.76
N PHE A 109 -2.57 3.38 -2.60
CA PHE A 109 -2.02 2.96 -1.32
C PHE A 109 -0.98 3.95 -0.78
N GLU A 110 0.02 4.31 -1.58
CA GLU A 110 1.04 5.27 -1.14
C GLU A 110 0.43 6.66 -0.89
N TYR A 111 -0.60 7.07 -1.66
CA TYR A 111 -1.29 8.35 -1.46
C TYR A 111 -1.92 8.37 -0.07
N LYS A 112 -2.72 7.36 0.26
CA LYS A 112 -3.36 7.24 1.57
C LYS A 112 -2.32 7.21 2.69
N ARG A 113 -1.28 6.40 2.53
CA ARG A 113 -0.17 6.31 3.49
C ARG A 113 0.51 7.66 3.73
N PHE A 114 0.67 8.48 2.69
CA PHE A 114 1.19 9.84 2.85
C PHE A 114 0.24 10.75 3.62
N LYS A 115 -1.06 10.68 3.35
CA LYS A 115 -2.08 11.45 4.08
C LYS A 115 -2.09 11.09 5.57
N ASP A 116 -2.04 9.80 5.88
CA ASP A 116 -1.97 9.30 7.26
C ASP A 116 -0.69 9.79 7.95
N TRP A 117 0.46 9.63 7.28
CA TRP A 117 1.73 10.16 7.76
C TRP A 117 1.67 11.67 8.04
N GLN A 118 1.09 12.47 7.14
CA GLN A 118 0.93 13.91 7.36
C GLN A 118 0.18 14.20 8.66
N GLN A 119 -0.90 13.47 8.95
CA GLN A 119 -1.68 13.65 10.18
C GLN A 119 -0.89 13.23 11.43
N GLU A 120 -0.13 12.15 11.34
CA GLU A 120 0.70 11.64 12.44
C GLU A 120 1.84 12.60 12.80
N VAL A 121 2.53 13.17 11.81
CA VAL A 121 3.69 14.02 12.06
C VAL A 121 3.36 15.48 12.31
N LEU A 122 2.21 15.98 11.81
CA LEU A 122 1.81 17.40 11.91
C LEU A 122 1.95 17.99 13.32
N PRO A 123 1.57 17.31 14.42
CA PRO A 123 1.73 17.85 15.78
C PRO A 123 3.19 18.06 16.21
N TYR A 124 4.12 17.42 15.50
CA TYR A 124 5.56 17.40 15.80
C TYR A 124 6.39 18.20 14.80
N VAL A 125 5.74 18.89 13.84
CA VAL A 125 6.42 19.74 12.86
C VAL A 125 6.85 21.06 13.53
N GLN A 126 8.11 21.42 13.33
CA GLN A 126 8.71 22.66 13.79
C GLN A 126 8.52 23.78 12.75
N PRO A 127 8.71 25.07 13.12
CA PRO A 127 8.51 26.20 12.20
C PRO A 127 9.39 26.20 10.95
N ASP A 128 10.52 25.48 10.96
CA ASP A 128 11.43 25.27 9.83
C ASP A 128 11.13 23.97 9.04
N GLY A 129 10.04 23.29 9.38
CA GLY A 129 9.55 22.10 8.69
C GLY A 129 10.21 20.79 9.13
N SER A 130 11.19 20.80 10.03
CA SER A 130 11.71 19.55 10.61
C SER A 130 10.67 18.90 11.53
N ILE A 131 10.72 17.57 11.60
CA ILE A 131 9.85 16.78 12.47
C ILE A 131 10.67 16.39 13.69
N LEU A 132 10.11 16.56 14.89
CA LEU A 132 10.78 16.14 16.13
C LEU A 132 11.11 14.64 16.06
N SER A 133 12.35 14.31 16.40
CA SER A 133 12.78 12.94 16.60
C SER A 133 12.12 12.31 17.83
N GLU A 134 12.08 10.98 17.89
CA GLU A 134 11.56 10.24 19.04
C GLU A 134 12.26 10.64 20.35
N GLN A 135 13.57 10.88 20.29
CA GLN A 135 14.36 11.32 21.43
C GLN A 135 13.92 12.70 21.94
N GLU A 136 13.62 13.63 21.02
CA GLU A 136 13.11 14.95 21.38
C GLU A 136 11.69 14.89 21.96
N LYS A 137 10.83 14.06 21.37
CA LYS A 137 9.48 13.80 21.91
C LYS A 137 9.56 13.27 23.35
N GLU A 138 10.44 12.29 23.61
CA GLU A 138 10.67 11.77 24.97
C GLU A 138 11.16 12.85 25.94
N MET A 139 12.07 13.72 25.51
CA MET A 139 12.58 14.80 26.37
C MET A 139 11.47 15.78 26.76
N ILE A 140 10.59 16.14 25.83
CA ILE A 140 9.44 17.01 26.09
C ILE A 140 8.50 16.34 27.10
N TRP A 141 8.21 15.05 26.91
CA TRP A 141 7.35 14.28 27.81
C TRP A 141 7.93 14.15 29.23
N LYS A 142 9.23 13.85 29.35
CA LYS A 142 9.93 13.77 30.65
C LYS A 142 9.87 15.11 31.40
N LYS A 143 10.04 16.23 30.68
CA LYS A 143 9.89 17.58 31.26
C LYS A 143 8.47 17.85 31.76
N GLN A 144 7.45 17.39 31.03
CA GLN A 144 6.04 17.56 31.45
C GLN A 144 5.69 16.75 32.71
N LYS A 145 6.31 15.58 32.91
CA LYS A 145 6.07 14.73 34.08
C LYS A 145 6.89 15.08 35.33
N GLY A 146 8.00 15.80 35.16
CA GLY A 146 8.88 16.21 36.26
C GLY A 146 8.50 17.51 36.96
N ASN A 147 7.52 18.24 36.40
CA ASN A 147 6.80 19.35 37.03
C ASN A 147 5.47 18.85 37.60
#